data_AF-A0A9X8UMY2-F1
#
_entry.id   AF-A0A9X8UMY2-F1
#
_cell.length_a   1.000
_cell.length_b   1.000
_cell.length_c   1.000
_cell.angle_alpha   90.00
_cell.angle_beta   90.00
_cell.angle_gamma   90.00
#
_symmetry.space_group_name_H-M   'P 1'
#
loop_
_entity.id
_entity.type
_entity.pdbx_description
1 polymer ?
#
loop_
_entity_poly.entity_id
_entity_poly.type
_entity_poly.pdbx_seq_one_letter_code
_entity_poly.pdbx_strand_id
1 'polypeptide(L)'
;MKLLVKIFGTLISLGAGWLGAKLVSGVWHKAMGEEPPSLANPEKQQQAAVGKVLAFAVISGASASAIQAMAKRWTRSLEAKAANR
;
A
#
# COMPACT_ATOMS: atom_id res chain seq x y z
N MET A 1 21.35 10.64 18.13
CA MET A 1 19.87 10.71 18.16
C MET A 1 19.21 10.62 16.77
N LYS A 2 19.62 11.39 15.75
CA LYS A 2 18.98 11.34 14.40
C LYS A 2 19.20 10.03 13.62
N LEU A 3 20.33 9.35 13.81
CA LEU A 3 20.66 8.12 13.07
C LEU A 3 19.78 6.93 13.49
N LEU A 4 19.61 6.72 14.80
CA LEU A 4 18.75 5.67 15.34
C LEU A 4 17.28 5.85 14.92
N VAL A 5 16.77 7.09 14.96
CA VAL A 5 15.40 7.39 14.49
C VAL A 5 15.25 7.13 13.00
N LYS A 6 16.26 7.47 12.18
CA LYS A 6 16.25 7.13 10.75
C LYS A 6 16.24 5.62 10.52
N ILE A 7 17.09 4.87 11.23
CA ILE A 7 17.17 3.40 11.09
C ILE A 7 15.85 2.76 11.51
N PHE A 8 15.30 3.14 12.66
CA PHE A 8 14.00 2.65 13.11
C PHE A 8 12.87 3.04 12.15
N GLY A 9 12.85 4.28 11.67
CA GLY A 9 11.88 4.74 10.67
C GLY A 9 11.95 3.92 9.39
N THR A 10 13.16 3.64 8.88
CA THR A 10 13.36 2.80 7.71
C THR A 10 12.95 1.35 7.96
N LEU A 11 13.30 0.77 9.12
CA LEU A 11 12.90 -0.60 9.47
C LEU A 11 11.38 -0.74 9.56
N ILE A 12 10.71 0.22 10.21
CA ILE A 12 9.25 0.25 10.35
C ILE A 12 8.60 0.42 8.97
N SER A 13 9.15 1.28 8.10
CA SER A 13 8.64 1.47 6.74
C SER A 13 8.77 0.21 5.89
N LEU A 14 9.92 -0.49 5.97
CA LEU A 14 10.12 -1.75 5.27
C LEU A 14 9.21 -2.85 5.82
N GLY A 15 9.06 -2.95 7.14
CA GLY A 15 8.16 -3.90 7.79
C GLY A 15 6.70 -3.66 7.43
N ALA A 16 6.26 -2.40 7.41
CA ALA A 16 4.92 -2.02 6.99
C ALA A 16 4.67 -2.34 5.51
N GLY A 17 5.65 -2.07 4.64
CA GLY A 17 5.58 -2.45 3.21
C GLY A 17 5.46 -3.96 3.02
N TRP A 18 6.25 -4.75 3.75
CA TRP A 18 6.22 -6.22 3.67
C TRP A 18 4.90 -6.81 4.20
N LEU A 19 4.42 -6.33 5.36
CA LEU A 19 3.12 -6.73 5.91
C LEU A 19 1.96 -6.33 4.99
N GLY A 20 2.00 -5.11 4.45
CA GLY A 20 1.02 -4.63 3.48
C GLY A 20 0.99 -5.50 2.23
N ALA A 21 2.15 -5.81 1.66
CA ALA A 21 2.26 -6.71 0.51
C ALA A 21 1.67 -8.10 0.81
N LYS A 22 1.99 -8.70 1.98
CA LYS A 22 1.48 -10.01 2.36
C LYS A 22 -0.05 -10.02 2.56
N LEU A 23 -0.60 -8.97 3.18
CA LEU A 23 -2.05 -8.81 3.35
C LEU A 23 -2.75 -8.65 2.00
N VAL A 24 -2.22 -7.80 1.12
CA VAL A 24 -2.78 -7.61 -0.23
C VAL A 24 -2.72 -8.91 -1.01
N SER A 25 -1.59 -9.62 -1.02
CA SER A 25 -1.47 -10.91 -1.69
C SER A 25 -2.43 -11.96 -1.13
N GLY A 26 -2.62 -12.02 0.19
CA GLY A 26 -3.55 -12.96 0.84
C GLY A 26 -5.01 -12.66 0.52
N VAL A 27 -5.42 -11.39 0.58
CA VAL A 27 -6.77 -10.95 0.19
C VAL A 27 -7.00 -11.22 -1.29
N TRP A 28 -6.01 -10.98 -2.13
CA TRP A 28 -6.09 -11.21 -3.57
C TRP A 28 -6.21 -12.70 -3.90
N HIS A 29 -5.37 -13.55 -3.31
CA HIS A 29 -5.44 -15.00 -3.50
C HIS A 29 -6.80 -15.55 -3.06
N LYS A 30 -7.35 -15.05 -1.95
CA LYS A 30 -8.67 -15.45 -1.46
C LYS A 30 -9.83 -14.97 -2.36
N ALA A 31 -9.70 -13.80 -2.98
CA ALA A 31 -10.74 -13.22 -3.84
C ALA A 31 -10.69 -13.75 -5.29
N MET A 32 -9.50 -14.04 -5.82
CA MET A 32 -9.27 -14.32 -7.24
C MET A 32 -8.76 -15.72 -7.54
N GLY A 33 -8.47 -16.53 -6.51
CA GLY A 33 -7.95 -17.89 -6.63
C GLY A 33 -6.54 -17.99 -7.20
N GLU A 34 -5.90 -16.86 -7.53
CA GLU A 34 -4.64 -16.78 -8.25
C GLU A 34 -3.75 -15.65 -7.71
N GLU A 35 -2.45 -15.74 -7.97
CA GLU A 35 -1.48 -14.72 -7.53
C GLU A 35 -1.82 -13.32 -8.07
N PRO A 36 -1.57 -12.26 -7.27
CA PRO A 36 -1.81 -10.89 -7.70
C PRO A 36 -0.98 -10.53 -8.93
N PRO A 37 -1.58 -9.85 -9.93
CA PRO A 37 -0.84 -9.36 -11.09
C PRO A 37 0.29 -8.45 -10.60
N SER A 38 1.52 -8.90 -10.83
CA SER A 38 2.72 -8.20 -10.37
C SER A 38 3.26 -7.31 -11.47
N LEU A 39 3.43 -6.03 -11.14
CA LEU A 39 4.07 -5.04 -12.01
C LEU A 39 5.52 -5.43 -12.40
N ALA A 40 6.13 -6.39 -11.70
CA ALA A 40 7.47 -6.89 -12.01
C ALA A 40 7.51 -7.78 -13.26
N ASN A 41 6.38 -8.29 -13.76
CA ASN A 41 6.31 -9.16 -14.93
C ASN A 41 5.16 -8.75 -15.87
N PRO A 42 5.34 -7.68 -16.66
CA PRO A 42 4.30 -7.18 -17.57
C PRO A 42 3.88 -8.21 -18.64
N GLU A 43 4.79 -9.12 -18.99
CA GLU A 43 4.64 -10.09 -20.08
C GLU A 43 3.61 -11.19 -19.77
N LYS A 44 3.52 -11.62 -18.50
CA LYS A 44 2.47 -12.54 -18.03
C LYS A 44 1.13 -11.83 -17.81
N GLN A 45 1.16 -10.50 -17.64
CA GLN A 45 0.00 -9.67 -17.36
C GLN A 45 -0.79 -9.32 -18.64
N GLN A 46 -0.15 -9.37 -19.82
CA GLN A 46 -0.82 -9.25 -21.12
C GLN A 46 -1.63 -10.50 -21.50
N GLN A 47 -1.26 -11.68 -20.99
CA GLN A 47 -2.04 -12.91 -21.17
C GLN A 47 -3.19 -13.02 -20.15
N ALA A 48 -3.04 -12.42 -18.96
CA ALA A 48 -4.11 -12.32 -17.99
C ALA A 48 -5.14 -11.26 -18.43
N ALA A 49 -6.40 -11.67 -18.57
CA ALA A 49 -7.51 -10.87 -19.07
C ALA A 49 -7.47 -9.38 -18.63
N VAL A 50 -7.53 -8.46 -19.59
CA VAL A 50 -7.51 -6.99 -19.40
C VAL A 50 -8.47 -6.52 -18.30
N GLY A 51 -9.62 -7.19 -18.14
CA GLY A 51 -10.58 -6.92 -17.06
C GLY A 51 -10.03 -7.16 -15.64
N LYS A 52 -9.15 -8.15 -15.46
CA LYS A 52 -8.51 -8.48 -14.17
C LYS A 52 -7.48 -7.40 -13.77
N VAL A 53 -6.76 -6.88 -14.76
CA VAL A 53 -5.81 -5.77 -14.58
C VAL A 53 -6.54 -4.46 -14.27
N LEU A 54 -7.63 -4.17 -14.98
CA LEU A 54 -8.48 -3.00 -14.70
C LEU A 54 -9.10 -3.07 -13.30
N ALA A 55 -9.62 -4.23 -12.89
CA ALA A 55 -10.15 -4.42 -11.54
C ALA A 55 -9.08 -4.22 -10.47
N PHE A 56 -7.86 -4.75 -10.68
CA PHE A 56 -6.73 -4.49 -9.78
C PHE A 56 -6.41 -3.00 -9.70
N ALA A 57 -6.28 -2.32 -10.84
CA ALA A 57 -5.97 -0.90 -10.91
C ALA A 57 -7.01 -0.04 -10.17
N VAL A 58 -8.31 -0.33 -10.35
CA VAL A 58 -9.38 0.41 -9.65
C VAL A 58 -9.34 0.15 -8.14
N ILE A 59 -9.19 -1.09 -7.70
CA ILE A 59 -9.13 -1.43 -6.27
C ILE A 59 -7.87 -0.84 -5.62
N SER A 60 -6.72 -0.94 -6.27
CA SER A 60 -5.47 -0.35 -5.81
C SER A 60 -5.55 1.18 -5.78
N GLY A 61 -6.14 1.82 -6.81
CA GLY A 61 -6.34 3.26 -6.86
C GLY A 61 -7.28 3.77 -5.76
N ALA A 62 -8.39 3.06 -5.53
CA ALA A 62 -9.33 3.35 -4.45
C ALA A 62 -8.67 3.20 -3.06
N SER A 63 -7.92 2.12 -2.85
CA SER A 63 -7.19 1.87 -1.60
C SER A 63 -6.13 2.95 -1.35
N ALA A 64 -5.35 3.30 -2.38
CA ALA A 64 -4.35 4.37 -2.29
C ALA A 64 -4.99 5.72 -1.95
N SER A 65 -6.14 6.03 -2.54
CA SER A 65 -6.89 7.26 -2.26
C SER A 65 -7.42 7.29 -0.83
N ALA A 66 -7.92 6.16 -0.32
CA ALA A 66 -8.36 6.03 1.07
C ALA A 66 -7.19 6.21 2.05
N ILE A 67 -6.05 5.57 1.77
CA ILE A 67 -4.82 5.73 2.57
C ILE A 67 -4.36 7.19 2.55
N GLN A 68 -4.36 7.86 1.39
CA GLN A 68 -3.98 9.27 1.30
C GLN A 68 -4.94 10.19 2.05
N ALA A 69 -6.25 9.95 1.97
CA ALA A 69 -7.25 10.72 2.71
C ALA A 69 -7.08 10.55 4.23
N MET A 70 -6.86 9.32 4.70
CA MET A 70 -6.55 9.05 6.10
C MET A 70 -5.23 9.70 6.51
N ALA A 71 -4.16 9.52 5.73
CA ALA A 71 -2.86 10.12 6.02
C ALA A 71 -2.96 11.64 6.16
N LYS A 72 -3.61 12.33 5.22
CA LYS A 72 -3.84 13.79 5.29
C LYS A 72 -4.62 14.19 6.55
N ARG A 73 -5.67 13.43 6.92
CA ARG A 73 -6.46 13.69 8.13
C ARG A 73 -5.63 13.52 9.41
N TRP A 74 -4.82 12.47 9.48
CA TRP A 74 -3.95 12.20 10.62
C TRP A 74 -2.84 13.23 10.74
N THR A 75 -2.17 13.59 9.64
CA THR A 75 -1.15 14.66 9.61
C THR A 75 -1.74 15.97 10.10
N ARG A 76 -2.93 16.38 9.62
CA ARG A 76 -3.60 17.61 10.05
C ARG A 76 -3.97 17.60 11.54
N SER A 77 -4.38 16.45 12.08
CA SER A 77 -4.67 16.28 13.51
C SER A 77 -3.41 16.39 14.37
N LEU A 78 -2.29 15.83 13.90
CA LEU A 78 -1.00 15.92 14.57
C LEU A 78 -0.43 17.34 14.54
N GLU A 79 -0.55 18.04 13.40
CA GLU A 79 -0.20 19.45 13.27
C GLU A 79 -1.03 20.33 14.21
N ALA A 80 -2.35 20.12 14.27
CA ALA A 80 -3.23 20.84 15.19
C ALA A 80 -2.87 20.60 16.67
N LYS A 81 -2.49 19.36 17.03
CA LYS A 81 -2.01 19.04 18.38
C LYS A 81 -0.63 19.64 18.67
N ALA A 82 0.24 19.76 17.67
CA ALA A 82 1.56 20.37 17.83
C ALA A 82 1.50 21.89 17.93
N ALA A 83 0.54 22.54 17.26
CA ALA A 83 0.33 23.99 17.32
C ALA A 83 -0.34 24.48 18.62
N ASN A 84 -0.98 23.58 19.37
CA ASN A 84 -1.65 23.89 20.64
C ASN A 84 -0.77 23.60 21.88
N ARG A 85 0.55 23.50 21.67
CA ARG A 85 1.56 23.19 22.69
C ARG A 85 2.70 24.19 22.61
#